data_AF-A0A838JDN1-F1
#
_entry.id   AF-A0A838JDN1-F1
#
_cell.length_a   1.000
_cell.length_b   1.000
_cell.length_c   1.000
_cell.angle_alpha   90.00
_cell.angle_beta   90.00
_cell.angle_gamma   90.00
#
_symmetry.space_group_name_H-M   'P 1'
#
loop_
_entity.id
_entity.type
_entity.pdbx_description
1 polymer ?
#
loop_
_entity_poly.entity_id
_entity_poly.type
_entity_poly.pdbx_seq_one_letter_code
_entity_poly.pdbx_strand_id
1 'polypeptide(L)'
;MTSKNTAEDLYLLFPQWQGSGRTNELYAGAMALYQSLKQTLPFAEVRVEPMAALQEEHDIVGYAQIIDHLQQARALLTNHNPRRIFSIGGDCGIEVAQVSFLNKLYDGDMALIWLD
;
A
#
# COMPACT_ATOMS: atom_id res chain seq x y z
N MET A 1 -22.64 -21.59 -18.43
CA MET A 1 -22.27 -20.15 -18.37
C MET A 1 -21.37 -19.95 -17.15
N THR A 2 -20.06 -20.12 -17.33
CA THR A 2 -19.08 -19.82 -16.28
C THR A 2 -18.75 -18.34 -16.37
N SER A 3 -19.29 -17.55 -15.45
CA SER A 3 -18.86 -16.17 -15.22
C SER A 3 -17.35 -16.17 -15.00
N LYS A 4 -16.58 -15.65 -15.98
CA LYS A 4 -15.19 -15.27 -15.75
C LYS A 4 -15.26 -14.10 -14.77
N ASN A 5 -14.94 -14.35 -13.50
CA ASN A 5 -14.76 -13.28 -12.52
C ASN A 5 -13.63 -12.38 -13.05
N THR A 6 -13.99 -11.23 -13.63
CA THR A 6 -13.01 -10.26 -14.09
C THR A 6 -12.38 -9.65 -12.85
N ALA A 7 -11.17 -10.08 -12.50
CA ALA A 7 -10.43 -9.48 -11.40
C ALA A 7 -10.31 -7.98 -11.64
N GLU A 8 -11.03 -7.19 -10.84
CA GLU A 8 -11.06 -5.74 -10.93
C GLU A 8 -9.71 -5.14 -10.53
N ASP A 9 -9.48 -3.90 -10.94
CA ASP A 9 -8.32 -3.13 -10.49
C ASP A 9 -8.49 -2.81 -9.00
N LEU A 10 -7.39 -2.87 -8.24
CA LEU A 10 -7.40 -2.38 -6.87
C LEU A 10 -6.85 -0.96 -6.83
N TYR A 11 -7.66 -0.04 -6.32
CA TYR A 11 -7.21 1.28 -5.89
C TYR A 11 -6.92 1.20 -4.40
N LEU A 12 -5.67 1.42 -4.00
CA LEU A 12 -5.20 1.24 -2.63
C LEU A 12 -4.71 2.56 -2.07
N LEU A 13 -5.30 3.01 -0.97
CA LEU A 13 -4.77 4.06 -0.13
C LEU A 13 -3.88 3.39 0.93
N PHE A 14 -2.59 3.72 0.92
CA PHE A 14 -1.62 3.19 1.87
C PHE A 14 -0.74 4.34 2.38
N PRO A 15 -1.26 5.20 3.29
CA PRO A 15 -0.63 6.45 3.67
C PRO A 15 0.42 6.23 4.79
N GLN A 16 1.23 5.18 4.68
CA GLN A 16 2.28 4.88 5.64
C GLN A 16 3.31 6.01 5.67
N TRP A 17 3.71 6.45 6.86
CA TRP A 17 4.77 7.45 7.02
C TRP A 17 5.89 6.97 7.94
N GLN A 18 5.64 5.88 8.67
CA GLN A 18 6.50 5.33 9.71
C GLN A 18 7.84 4.84 9.15
N GLY A 19 7.88 4.40 7.89
CA GLY A 19 9.13 4.00 7.23
C GLY A 19 10.13 5.15 7.07
N SER A 20 9.66 6.40 7.06
CA SER A 20 10.54 7.57 7.07
C SER A 20 11.12 7.91 8.46
N GLY A 21 10.49 7.41 9.54
CA GLY A 21 10.92 7.56 10.92
C GLY A 21 10.93 8.98 11.49
N ARG A 22 10.39 9.98 10.79
CA ARG A 22 10.54 11.40 11.16
C ARG A 22 9.24 12.09 11.51
N THR A 23 8.41 12.31 10.50
CA THR A 23 7.27 13.23 10.56
C THR A 23 6.16 12.75 9.63
N ASN A 24 4.93 13.23 9.82
CA ASN A 24 3.74 12.69 9.17
C ASN A 24 3.34 13.43 7.87
N GLU A 25 4.24 14.20 7.25
CA GLU A 25 3.93 14.93 6.01
C GLU A 25 3.65 13.96 4.84
N LEU A 26 4.27 12.78 4.84
CA LEU A 26 3.96 11.73 3.86
C LEU A 26 2.51 11.26 3.97
N TYR A 27 2.01 11.08 5.21
CA TYR A 27 0.60 10.81 5.45
C TYR A 27 -0.27 11.97 4.96
N ALA A 28 0.08 13.21 5.30
CA ALA A 28 -0.68 14.39 4.89
C ALA A 28 -0.76 14.55 3.35
N GLY A 29 0.37 14.33 2.66
CA GLY A 29 0.44 14.38 1.20
C GLY A 29 -0.39 13.27 0.54
N ALA A 30 -0.28 12.04 1.03
CA ALA A 30 -1.10 10.91 0.59
C ALA A 30 -2.59 11.23 0.74
N MET A 31 -2.99 11.74 1.91
CA MET A 31 -4.37 12.09 2.19
C MET A 31 -4.87 13.24 1.31
N ALA A 32 -4.03 14.24 0.99
CA ALA A 32 -4.40 15.32 0.09
C ALA A 32 -4.76 14.80 -1.31
N LEU A 33 -3.93 13.92 -1.89
CA LEU A 33 -4.21 13.26 -3.17
C LEU A 33 -5.47 12.39 -3.09
N TYR A 34 -5.63 11.63 -2.00
CA TYR A 34 -6.80 10.81 -1.77
C TYR A 34 -8.09 11.64 -1.73
N GLN A 35 -8.12 12.78 -1.03
CA GLN A 35 -9.31 13.64 -0.97
C GLN A 35 -9.74 14.11 -2.37
N SER A 36 -8.79 14.35 -3.28
CA SER A 36 -9.07 14.75 -4.66
C SER A 36 -9.63 13.62 -5.54
N LEU A 37 -9.32 12.36 -5.21
CA LEU A 37 -9.63 11.21 -6.06
C LEU A 37 -10.70 10.27 -5.49
N LYS A 38 -11.00 10.32 -4.19
CA LYS A 38 -11.91 9.38 -3.53
C LYS A 38 -13.37 9.44 -4.00
N GLN A 39 -13.78 10.54 -4.62
CA GLN A 39 -15.14 10.68 -5.17
C GLN A 39 -15.30 9.96 -6.51
N THR A 40 -14.19 9.63 -7.18
CA THR A 40 -14.18 9.04 -8.53
C THR A 40 -13.59 7.64 -8.57
N LEU A 41 -12.75 7.28 -7.60
CA LEU A 41 -12.07 5.97 -7.54
C LEU A 41 -12.41 5.24 -6.22
N PRO A 42 -12.68 3.92 -6.28
CA PRO A 42 -13.12 3.13 -5.12
C PRO A 42 -11.91 2.59 -4.33
N PHE A 43 -11.33 3.43 -3.48
CA PHE A 43 -10.16 3.02 -2.69
C PHE A 43 -10.50 2.00 -1.60
N ALA A 44 -9.72 0.94 -1.52
CA ALA A 44 -9.51 0.18 -0.29
C ALA A 44 -8.40 0.86 0.53
N GLU A 45 -8.47 0.76 1.85
CA GLU A 45 -7.59 1.54 2.74
C GLU A 45 -6.80 0.64 3.69
N VAL A 46 -5.49 0.85 3.75
CA VAL A 46 -4.67 0.41 4.88
C VAL A 46 -4.82 1.43 5.99
N ARG A 47 -5.26 0.99 7.17
CA ARG A 47 -5.45 1.89 8.30
C ARG A 47 -4.09 2.26 8.87
N VAL A 48 -3.76 3.54 8.77
CA VAL A 48 -2.53 4.13 9.31
C VAL A 48 -2.91 5.26 10.25
N GLU A 49 -2.37 5.24 11.47
CA GLU A 49 -2.58 6.34 12.41
C GLU A 49 -1.73 7.56 12.01
N PRO A 50 -2.31 8.78 11.93
CA PRO A 50 -1.63 9.99 11.45
C PRO A 50 -0.54 10.47 12.41
N MET A 51 -0.63 10.07 13.68
CA MET A 51 0.35 10.36 14.71
C MET A 51 0.52 9.11 15.56
N ALA A 52 1.76 8.68 15.75
CA ALA A 52 2.11 7.53 16.54
C ALA A 52 3.47 7.76 17.20
N ALA A 53 3.63 7.29 18.44
CA ALA A 53 4.95 7.15 19.02
C ALA A 53 5.66 5.99 18.31
N LEU A 54 6.79 6.27 17.67
CA LEU A 54 7.60 5.26 17.00
C LEU A 54 8.66 4.73 17.96
N GLN A 55 8.75 3.42 18.03
CA GLN A 55 9.81 2.72 18.75
C GLN A 55 10.71 2.03 17.74
N GLU A 56 11.98 1.90 18.07
CA GLU A 56 12.92 1.12 17.28
C GLU A 56 12.89 -0.33 17.77
N GLU A 57 12.67 -1.25 16.85
CA GLU A 57 12.78 -2.69 17.09
C GLU A 57 13.51 -3.29 15.89
N HIS A 58 14.44 -4.22 16.13
CA HIS A 58 15.25 -4.83 15.06
C HIS A 58 15.97 -3.81 14.17
N ASP A 59 16.46 -2.71 14.77
CA ASP A 59 17.11 -1.59 14.07
C ASP A 59 16.20 -0.88 13.03
N ILE A 60 14.87 -0.99 13.21
CA ILE A 60 13.85 -0.38 12.36
C ILE A 60 12.93 0.50 13.22
N VAL A 61 12.91 1.80 12.94
CA VAL A 61 11.98 2.74 13.56
C VAL A 61 10.55 2.46 13.07
N GLY A 62 9.61 2.31 14.00
CA GLY A 62 8.21 2.03 13.67
C GLY A 62 7.98 0.61 13.17
N TYR A 63 8.87 -0.33 13.48
CA TYR A 63 8.82 -1.71 13.00
C TYR A 63 7.44 -2.36 13.18
N ALA A 64 6.87 -2.27 14.38
CA ALA A 64 5.58 -2.88 14.69
C ALA A 64 4.46 -2.34 13.77
N GLN A 65 4.42 -1.02 13.54
CA GLN A 65 3.45 -0.39 12.65
C GLN A 65 3.67 -0.79 11.20
N ILE A 66 4.92 -0.79 10.73
CA ILE A 66 5.26 -1.17 9.35
C ILE A 66 4.81 -2.62 9.07
N ILE A 67 5.07 -3.53 10.01
CA ILE A 67 4.64 -4.93 9.90
C ILE A 67 3.12 -5.06 9.91
N ASP A 68 2.41 -4.37 10.81
CA ASP A 68 0.95 -4.39 10.85
C ASP A 68 0.34 -3.89 9.54
N HIS A 69 0.81 -2.75 9.02
CA HIS A 69 0.31 -2.22 7.76
C HIS A 69 0.63 -3.13 6.57
N LEU A 70 1.81 -3.74 6.53
CA LEU A 70 2.16 -4.72 5.50
C LEU A 70 1.21 -5.93 5.54
N GLN A 71 0.83 -6.40 6.74
CA GLN A 71 -0.13 -7.49 6.89
C GLN A 71 -1.53 -7.07 6.41
N GLN A 72 -2.00 -5.87 6.77
CA GLN A 72 -3.25 -5.31 6.26
C GLN A 72 -3.26 -5.22 4.73
N ALA A 73 -2.21 -4.66 4.13
CA ALA A 73 -2.07 -4.53 2.68
C ALA A 73 -2.07 -5.90 1.99
N ARG A 74 -1.31 -6.87 2.53
CA ARG A 74 -1.32 -8.25 2.02
C ARG A 74 -2.72 -8.87 2.07
N ALA A 75 -3.47 -8.65 3.14
CA ALA A 75 -4.84 -9.16 3.26
C ALA A 75 -5.76 -8.56 2.20
N LEU A 76 -5.71 -7.24 1.99
CA LEU A 76 -6.46 -6.56 0.93
C LEU A 76 -6.09 -7.11 -0.45
N LEU A 77 -4.81 -7.21 -0.77
CA LEU A 77 -4.32 -7.73 -2.04
C LEU A 77 -4.77 -9.19 -2.28
N THR A 78 -4.70 -10.03 -1.25
CA THR A 78 -5.12 -11.44 -1.32
C THR A 78 -6.63 -11.58 -1.52
N ASN A 79 -7.42 -10.78 -0.81
CA ASN A 79 -8.88 -10.83 -0.86
C ASN A 79 -9.44 -10.31 -2.19
N HIS A 80 -8.85 -9.23 -2.72
CA HIS A 80 -9.25 -8.65 -4.00
C HIS A 80 -8.67 -9.42 -5.20
N ASN A 81 -7.51 -10.04 -5.03
CA ASN A 81 -6.74 -10.72 -6.09
C ASN A 81 -6.65 -9.91 -7.40
N PRO A 82 -6.23 -8.63 -7.35
CA PRO A 82 -6.33 -7.72 -8.49
C PRO A 82 -5.31 -8.05 -9.58
N ARG A 83 -5.64 -7.73 -10.83
CA ARG A 83 -4.66 -7.79 -11.94
C ARG A 83 -3.85 -6.51 -12.08
N ARG A 84 -4.32 -5.38 -11.55
CA ARG A 84 -3.64 -4.09 -11.60
C ARG A 84 -3.86 -3.39 -10.28
N ILE A 85 -2.85 -2.68 -9.81
CA ILE A 85 -2.91 -1.94 -8.55
C ILE A 85 -2.54 -0.50 -8.84
N PHE A 86 -3.40 0.43 -8.45
CA PHE A 86 -3.09 1.84 -8.34
C PHE A 86 -2.95 2.17 -6.86
N SER A 87 -1.84 2.77 -6.43
CA SER A 87 -1.62 3.12 -5.03
C SER A 87 -1.44 4.62 -4.86
N ILE A 88 -2.14 5.19 -3.87
CA ILE A 88 -1.75 6.46 -3.26
C ILE A 88 -0.97 6.10 -2.00
N GLY A 89 0.33 6.32 -2.06
CA GLY A 89 1.28 5.97 -1.02
C GLY A 89 1.63 7.12 -0.09
N GLY A 90 2.30 6.78 1.02
CA GLY A 90 3.12 7.72 1.78
C GLY A 90 4.60 7.46 1.49
N ASP A 91 5.29 6.69 2.34
CA ASP A 91 6.69 6.28 2.11
C ASP A 91 6.82 5.18 1.03
N CYS A 92 8.03 5.02 0.48
CA CYS A 92 8.32 4.03 -0.56
C CYS A 92 8.16 2.59 -0.06
N GLY A 93 8.40 2.34 1.23
CA GLY A 93 8.33 1.00 1.84
C GLY A 93 6.99 0.29 1.67
N ILE A 94 5.91 1.03 1.40
CA ILE A 94 4.61 0.43 1.08
C ILE A 94 4.69 -0.56 -0.07
N GLU A 95 5.51 -0.28 -1.09
CA GLU A 95 5.48 -0.96 -2.39
C GLU A 95 5.89 -2.43 -2.32
N VAL A 96 6.56 -2.82 -1.22
CA VAL A 96 6.92 -4.21 -0.92
C VAL A 96 5.69 -5.11 -1.02
N ALA A 97 4.51 -4.67 -0.56
CA ALA A 97 3.29 -5.47 -0.63
C ALA A 97 2.81 -5.66 -2.08
N GLN A 98 2.68 -4.56 -2.83
CA GLN A 98 2.13 -4.53 -4.18
C GLN A 98 3.07 -5.23 -5.18
N VAL A 99 4.36 -4.91 -5.15
CA VAL A 99 5.35 -5.50 -6.06
C VAL A 99 5.50 -6.99 -5.80
N SER A 100 5.58 -7.42 -4.55
CA SER A 100 5.66 -8.86 -4.22
C SER A 100 4.42 -9.62 -4.68
N PHE A 101 3.23 -9.02 -4.51
CA PHE A 101 1.98 -9.61 -4.96
C PHE A 101 1.95 -9.76 -6.49
N LEU A 102 2.26 -8.69 -7.24
CA LEU A 102 2.24 -8.72 -8.70
C LEU A 102 3.33 -9.64 -9.27
N ASN A 103 4.54 -9.62 -8.70
CA ASN A 103 5.61 -10.53 -9.10
C ASN A 103 5.19 -12.00 -8.96
N LYS A 104 4.49 -12.34 -7.87
CA LYS A 104 3.90 -13.68 -7.70
C LYS A 104 2.78 -13.96 -8.69
N LEU A 105 1.90 -12.98 -8.94
CA LEU A 105 0.79 -13.13 -9.89
C LEU A 105 1.28 -13.39 -11.32
N TYR A 106 2.37 -12.76 -11.70
CA TYR A 106 2.99 -12.87 -13.03
C TYR A 106 4.11 -13.91 -13.11
N ASP A 107 4.26 -14.76 -12.08
CA ASP A 107 5.26 -15.84 -12.06
C ASP A 107 6.71 -15.37 -12.34
N GLY A 108 7.04 -14.18 -11.85
CA GLY A 108 8.35 -13.56 -12.07
C GLY A 108 8.54 -12.91 -13.45
N ASP A 109 7.58 -13.02 -14.37
CA ASP A 109 7.61 -12.34 -15.67
C ASP A 109 7.10 -10.88 -15.52
N MET A 110 7.88 -10.09 -14.78
CA MET A 110 7.57 -8.69 -14.47
C MET A 110 8.83 -7.84 -14.61
N ALA A 111 8.70 -6.72 -15.31
CA ALA A 111 9.69 -5.64 -15.28
C ALA A 111 9.27 -4.58 -14.26
N LEU A 112 10.21 -4.15 -13.42
CA LEU A 112 10.01 -3.05 -12.48
C LEU A 112 10.75 -1.81 -13.00
N ILE A 113 9.97 -0.78 -13.35
CA ILE A 113 10.51 0.55 -13.68
C ILE A 113 10.38 1.39 -12.41
N TRP A 114 11.51 1.69 -11.77
CA TRP A 114 11.57 2.45 -10.53
C TRP A 114 11.99 3.89 -10.81
N LEU A 115 11.13 4.84 -10.43
CA LEU A 115 11.39 6.27 -10.57
C LEU A 115 11.43 6.87 -9.16
N ASP A 116 12.64 7.16 -8.67
CA ASP A 116 12.94 7.71 -7.34
C ASP A 116 13.58 9.09 -7.47
#